data_AF-A0A1S1LRD7-F1
#
_entry.id   AF-A0A1S1LRD7-F1
#
_cell.length_a   1.000
_cell.length_b   1.000
_cell.length_c   1.000
_cell.angle_alpha   90.00
_cell.angle_beta   90.00
_cell.angle_gamma   90.00
#
_symmetry.space_group_name_H-M   'P 1'
#
loop_
_entity.id
_entity.type
_entity.pdbx_description
1 polymer ?
#
loop_
_entity_poly.entity_id
_entity_poly.type
_entity_poly.pdbx_seq_one_letter_code
_entity_poly.pdbx_strand_id
1 'polypeptide(L)' 'MTARGVIPPAEEKRLRAAAAAATAAADAFKEAVHDAWRVGGSVREIAVVAGKSPRTIQNWVEGVPRDSDT' A
#
# COMPACT_ATOMS: atom_id res chain seq x y z
N MET A 1 15.95 22.47 -26.52
CA MET A 1 16.37 21.05 -26.57
C MET A 1 16.86 20.69 -25.18
N THR A 2 16.16 19.84 -24.43
CA THR A 2 16.59 19.41 -23.09
C THR A 2 17.74 18.42 -23.22
N ALA A 3 18.82 18.60 -22.46
CA ALA A 3 19.94 17.66 -22.44
C ALA A 3 19.44 16.27 -22.01
N ARG A 4 19.84 15.23 -22.76
CA ARG A 4 19.50 13.84 -22.39
C ARG A 4 20.14 13.52 -21.03
N GLY A 5 19.38 12.89 -20.13
CA GLY A 5 19.85 12.49 -18.80
C GLY A 5 19.56 13.47 -17.67
N VAL A 6 18.94 14.63 -17.94
CA VAL A 6 18.51 15.59 -16.90
C VAL A 6 16.99 15.70 -16.94
N ILE A 7 16.33 15.44 -15.81
CA ILE A 7 14.90 15.69 -15.67
C ILE A 7 14.70 17.20 -15.52
N PRO A 8 13.92 17.87 -16.39
CA PRO A 8 13.65 19.30 -16.23
C PRO A 8 12.99 19.58 -14.87
N PRO A 9 13.28 20.71 -14.20
CA PRO A 9 12.77 20.97 -12.84
C PRO A 9 11.24 20.88 -12.69
N ALA A 10 10.49 21.26 -13.72
CA ALA A 10 9.04 21.14 -13.74
C ALA A 10 8.57 19.67 -13.74
N GLU A 11 9.23 18.82 -14.53
CA GLU A 11 8.92 17.39 -14.59
C GLU A 11 9.44 16.66 -13.35
N GLU A 12 10.57 17.08 -12.79
CA GLU A 12 11.07 16.55 -11.52
C GLU A 12 10.08 16.81 -10.38
N LYS A 13 9.53 18.04 -10.31
CA LYS A 13 8.48 18.39 -9.34
C LYS A 13 7.23 17.53 -9.52
N ARG A 14 6.77 17.36 -10.76
CA ARG A 14 5.61 16.50 -11.08
C ARG A 14 5.87 15.04 -10.69
N LEU A 15 7.05 14.52 -11.00
CA LEU A 15 7.43 13.14 -10.68
C LEU A 15 7.50 12.92 -9.16
N ARG A 16 8.10 13.84 -8.41
CA ARG A 16 8.11 13.75 -6.94
C ARG A 16 6.71 13.80 -6.33
N ALA A 17 5.84 14.67 -6.85
CA ALA A 17 4.46 14.74 -6.38
C ALA A 17 3.70 13.43 -6.68
N ALA A 18 3.86 12.88 -7.88
CA ALA A 18 3.27 11.59 -8.24
C ALA A 18 3.82 10.43 -7.37
N ALA A 19 5.12 10.42 -7.08
CA ALA A 19 5.72 9.43 -6.20
C ALA A 19 5.18 9.53 -4.77
N ALA A 20 5.05 10.74 -4.22
CA ALA A 20 4.46 10.96 -2.91
C ALA A 20 3.01 10.48 -2.84
N ALA A 21 2.21 10.79 -3.87
CA ALA A 21 0.84 10.30 -3.96
C ALA A 21 0.76 8.78 -4.05
N ALA A 22 1.67 8.14 -4.79
CA ALA A 22 1.74 6.68 -4.89
C ALA A 22 2.09 6.03 -3.54
N THR A 23 3.03 6.60 -2.79
CA THR A 23 3.35 6.13 -1.43
C THR A 23 2.15 6.26 -0.50
N ALA A 24 1.48 7.43 -0.48
CA ALA A 24 0.31 7.65 0.35
C ALA A 24 -0.83 6.67 0.02
N ALA A 25 -1.07 6.41 -1.27
CA ALA A 25 -2.06 5.41 -1.70
C ALA A 25 -1.67 3.99 -1.28
N ALA A 26 -0.39 3.64 -1.33
CA ALA A 26 0.10 2.34 -0.88
C ALA A 26 -0.06 2.14 0.64
N ASP A 27 0.13 3.19 1.43
CA ASP A 27 -0.04 3.13 2.88
C ASP A 27 -1.51 3.06 3.27
N ALA A 28 -2.37 3.89 2.67
CA ALA A 28 -3.83 3.79 2.84
C ALA A 28 -4.37 2.39 2.46
N PHE A 29 -3.78 1.77 1.43
CA PHE A 29 -4.15 0.41 1.05
C PHE A 29 -3.76 -0.63 2.10
N LYS A 30 -2.57 -0.51 2.72
CA LYS A 30 -2.17 -1.40 3.82
C LYS A 30 -3.04 -1.20 5.04
N GLU A 31 -3.42 0.04 5.37
CA GLU A 31 -4.34 0.34 6.47
C GLU A 31 -5.71 -0.34 6.23
N ALA A 32 -6.27 -0.25 5.03
CA ALA A 32 -7.51 -0.95 4.68
C ALA A 32 -7.38 -2.48 4.82
N VAL A 33 -6.21 -3.05 4.49
CA VAL A 33 -5.92 -4.48 4.73
C VAL A 33 -5.89 -4.80 6.23
N HIS A 34 -5.26 -3.95 7.04
CA HIS A 34 -5.22 -4.12 8.50
C HIS A 34 -6.61 -4.06 9.10
N ASP A 35 -7.43 -3.09 8.70
CA ASP A 35 -8.79 -2.94 9.21
C ASP A 35 -9.66 -4.14 8.84
N ALA A 36 -9.60 -4.60 7.58
CA ALA A 36 -10.29 -5.82 7.15
C ALA A 36 -9.87 -7.04 7.97
N TRP A 37 -8.59 -7.13 8.33
CA TRP A 37 -8.07 -8.23 9.14
C TRP A 37 -8.50 -8.14 10.61
N ARG A 38 -8.51 -6.93 11.20
CA ARG A 38 -8.96 -6.65 12.57
C ARG A 38 -10.41 -7.05 12.78
N VAL A 39 -11.30 -6.72 11.83
CA VAL A 39 -12.73 -7.11 11.90
C VAL A 39 -12.99 -8.60 11.56
N GLY A 40 -11.94 -9.41 11.44
CA GLY A 40 -12.04 -10.87 11.33
C GLY A 40 -11.78 -11.44 9.92
N GLY A 41 -11.51 -10.62 8.91
CA GLY A 41 -11.23 -11.10 7.55
C GLY A 41 -10.03 -12.05 7.48
N SER A 42 -10.16 -13.20 6.80
CA SER A 42 -9.04 -14.11 6.66
C SER A 42 -8.00 -13.60 5.66
N VAL A 43 -6.73 -13.96 5.86
CA VAL A 43 -5.64 -13.62 4.93
C VAL A 43 -5.96 -14.04 3.49
N ARG A 44 -6.64 -15.18 3.31
CA ARG A 44 -7.01 -15.70 1.98
C ARG A 44 -8.09 -14.85 1.32
N GLU A 45 -9.15 -14.48 2.05
CA GLU A 45 -10.23 -13.64 1.51
C GLU A 45 -9.72 -12.25 1.16
N ILE A 46 -8.95 -11.65 2.07
CA ILE A 46 -8.35 -10.33 1.84
C ILE A 46 -7.42 -10.38 0.62
N ALA A 47 -6.61 -11.42 0.46
CA ALA A 47 -5.73 -11.58 -0.69
C ALA A 47 -6.49 -11.63 -2.02
N VAL A 48 -7.63 -12.35 -2.06
CA VAL A 48 -8.49 -12.41 -3.24
C VAL A 48 -9.06 -11.03 -3.58
N VAL A 49 -9.63 -10.33 -2.60
CA VAL A 49 -10.21 -8.98 -2.81
C VAL A 49 -9.15 -7.95 -3.20
N ALA A 50 -7.98 -8.01 -2.55
CA ALA A 50 -6.85 -7.11 -2.76
C ALA A 50 -6.08 -7.38 -4.07
N GLY A 51 -6.33 -8.51 -4.75
CA GLY A 51 -5.54 -8.94 -5.91
C GLY A 51 -4.06 -9.17 -5.57
N LYS A 52 -3.77 -9.65 -4.35
CA LYS A 52 -2.40 -9.92 -3.86
C LYS A 52 -2.23 -11.38 -3.50
N SER A 53 -0.98 -11.79 -3.33
CA SER A 53 -0.71 -13.14 -2.81
C SER A 53 -1.06 -13.21 -1.32
N PRO A 54 -1.52 -14.38 -0.81
CA PRO A 54 -1.73 -14.57 0.62
C PRO A 54 -0.49 -14.27 1.46
N ARG A 55 0.71 -14.58 0.94
CA ARG A 55 1.98 -14.27 1.61
C ARG A 55 2.22 -12.77 1.75
N THR A 56 1.85 -11.98 0.74
CA THR A 56 1.95 -10.51 0.82
C THR A 56 1.06 -9.96 1.93
N ILE A 57 -0.20 -10.41 1.99
CA ILE A 57 -1.13 -9.99 3.03
C ILE A 57 -0.66 -10.44 4.42
N GLN A 58 -0.19 -11.69 4.53
CA GLN A 58 0.36 -12.22 5.78
C GLN A 58 1.51 -11.35 6.31
N ASN A 59 2.47 -11.01 5.45
CA ASN A 59 3.59 -10.14 5.84
C ASN A 59 3.15 -8.74 6.28
N TRP A 60 1.99 -8.26 5.82
CA TRP A 60 1.47 -6.95 6.21
C TRP A 60 0.76 -6.99 7.56
N VAL A 61 0.05 -8.08 7.88
CA VAL A 61 -0.72 -8.20 9.14
C VAL A 61 0.09 -8.85 10.27
N GLU A 62 1.25 -9.42 9.97
CA GLU A 62 2.16 -9.98 10.97
C GLU A 62 2.54 -8.90 12.01
N GLY A 63 2.31 -9.18 13.29
CA GLY A 63 2.58 -8.25 14.38
C GLY A 63 1.48 -7.20 14.63
N VAL A 64 0.41 -7.16 13.83
CA VAL A 64 -0.79 -6.39 14.16
C VAL A 64 -1.60 -7.20 15.16
N PRO A 65 -2.02 -6.67 16.32
CA PRO A 65 -2.91 -7.37 17.24
C PRO A 65 -4.30 -7.50 16.62
N ARG A 66 -4.88 -8.70 16.74
CA ARG A 66 -6.26 -8.92 16.35
C ARG A 66 -7.13 -8.42 17.49
N ASP A 67 -8.01 -7.46 17.23
CA ASP A 67 -9.03 -7.05 18.19
C ASP A 67 -9.87 -8.29 18.48
N SER A 68 -9.55 -8.95 19.59
CA SER A 68 -10.21 -10.16 20.06
C SER A 68 -11.26 -9.70 21.06
N ASP A 69 -12.52 -10.02 20.77
CA ASP A 69 -13.76 -9.73 21.51
C ASP A 69 -13.61 -9.30 22.99
N THR A 70 -14.14 -8.11 23.29
CA THR A 70 -15.01 -7.91 24.47
C THR A 70 -16.44 -8.20 24.07
#